data_AF-A0A437JDW0-F1
#
_entry.id   AF-A0A437JDW0-F1
#
_cell.length_a   1.000
_cell.length_b   1.000
_cell.length_c   1.000
_cell.angle_alpha   90.00
_cell.angle_beta   90.00
_cell.angle_gamma   90.00
#
_symmetry.space_group_name_H-M   'P 1'
#
loop_
_entity.id
_entity.type
_entity.pdbx_description
1 polymer ?
#
loop_
_entity_poly.entity_id
_entity_poly.type
_entity_poly.pdbx_seq_one_letter_code
_entity_poly.pdbx_strand_id
1 'polypeptide(L)'
;MTPIENAARAMHAQTAPEWSWDDPDAELLRRLYRANARAALLSLRDPTDSMCEAGGDHVAQADRITVDAIWTVMMDAALVQDV
;
A
#
# COMPACT_ATOMS: atom_id res chain seq x y z
N MET A 1 -5.99 0.90 -12.28
CA MET A 1 -5.71 1.82 -11.16
C MET A 1 -4.69 1.13 -10.27
N THR A 2 -3.53 1.75 -10.02
CA THR A 2 -2.44 1.11 -9.27
C THR A 2 -2.76 1.08 -7.77
N PRO A 3 -2.15 0.18 -6.97
CA PRO A 3 -2.30 0.18 -5.52
C PRO A 3 -1.92 1.51 -4.87
N ILE A 4 -0.90 2.19 -5.40
CA ILE A 4 -0.49 3.53 -4.95
C ILE A 4 -1.61 4.56 -5.20
N GLU A 5 -2.26 4.56 -6.37
CA GLU A 5 -3.38 5.47 -6.66
C GLU A 5 -4.58 5.19 -5.75
N ASN A 6 -4.90 3.91 -5.51
CA ASN A 6 -5.98 3.53 -4.58
C ASN A 6 -5.69 4.05 -3.16
N ALA A 7 -4.48 3.84 -2.65
CA ALA A 7 -4.08 4.31 -1.33
C ALA A 7 -4.06 5.85 -1.24
N ALA A 8 -3.58 6.52 -2.29
CA ALA A 8 -3.56 7.98 -2.35
C ALA A 8 -4.99 8.57 -2.35
N ARG A 9 -5.93 7.98 -3.10
CA ARG A 9 -7.35 8.34 -3.07
C ARG A 9 -7.99 8.08 -1.71
N ALA A 10 -7.68 6.96 -1.07
CA ALA A 10 -8.18 6.65 0.27
C ALA A 10 -7.67 7.67 1.32
N MET A 11 -6.39 8.04 1.25
CA MET A 11 -5.81 9.08 2.10
C MET A 11 -6.51 10.44 1.91
N HIS A 12 -6.74 10.85 0.66
CA HIS A 12 -7.48 12.09 0.35
C HIS A 12 -8.92 12.05 0.87
N ALA A 13 -9.63 10.95 0.66
CA ALA A 13 -10.99 10.78 1.16
C ALA A 13 -11.06 10.85 2.69
N GLN A 14 -10.03 10.32 3.38
CA GLN A 14 -9.95 10.35 4.84
C GLN A 14 -9.63 11.75 5.39
N THR A 15 -8.73 12.50 4.74
CA THR A 15 -8.36 13.86 5.17
C THR A 15 -9.40 14.90 4.76
N ALA A 16 -10.26 14.59 3.79
CA ALA A 16 -11.32 15.44 3.27
C ALA A 16 -10.86 16.89 3.03
N PRO A 17 -9.79 17.11 2.25
CA PRO A 17 -9.25 18.44 2.04
C PRO A 17 -10.19 19.28 1.17
N GLU A 18 -9.98 20.60 1.14
CA GLU A 18 -10.84 21.55 0.43
C GLU A 18 -10.86 21.38 -1.10
N TRP A 19 -9.91 20.63 -1.67
CA TRP A 19 -9.77 20.43 -3.11
C TRP A 19 -10.29 19.05 -3.56
N SER A 20 -10.82 18.99 -4.79
CA SER A 20 -11.37 17.76 -5.37
C SER A 20 -10.28 16.90 -6.01
N TRP A 21 -10.30 15.57 -5.77
CA TRP A 21 -9.36 14.66 -6.41
C TRP A 21 -9.38 14.72 -7.93
N ASP A 22 -10.55 15.00 -8.52
CA ASP A 22 -10.75 15.03 -9.97
C ASP A 22 -10.52 16.43 -10.58
N ASP A 23 -10.08 17.41 -9.78
CA ASP A 23 -9.70 18.74 -10.27
C ASP A 23 -8.50 18.65 -11.24
N PRO A 24 -8.62 19.06 -12.51
CA PRO A 24 -7.53 18.94 -13.48
C PRO A 24 -6.25 19.66 -13.04
N ASP A 25 -6.36 20.75 -12.29
CA ASP A 25 -5.22 21.58 -11.88
C ASP A 25 -4.51 21.06 -10.62
N ALA A 26 -5.10 20.07 -9.94
CA ALA A 26 -4.57 19.53 -8.68
C ALA A 26 -3.52 18.40 -8.85
N GLU A 27 -2.89 18.27 -10.02
CA GLU A 27 -1.95 17.17 -10.28
C GLU A 27 -0.74 17.16 -9.34
N LEU A 28 -0.25 18.35 -8.95
CA LEU A 28 0.84 18.44 -7.98
C LEU A 28 0.43 17.85 -6.62
N LEU A 29 -0.80 18.10 -6.18
CA LEU A 29 -1.32 17.56 -4.92
C LEU A 29 -1.53 16.05 -5.02
N ARG A 30 -2.07 15.55 -6.14
CA ARG A 30 -2.17 14.10 -6.38
C ARG A 30 -0.82 13.41 -6.32
N ARG A 31 0.23 14.01 -6.90
CA ARG A 31 1.61 13.48 -6.82
C ARG A 31 2.10 13.39 -5.38
N LEU A 32 1.82 14.39 -4.55
CA LEU A 32 2.17 14.36 -3.13
C LEU A 32 1.46 13.20 -2.40
N TYR A 33 0.16 13.03 -2.62
CA TYR A 33 -0.60 11.92 -2.02
C TYR A 33 -0.09 10.54 -2.49
N ARG A 34 0.26 10.38 -3.78
CA ARG A 34 0.90 9.16 -4.29
C ARG A 34 2.27 8.91 -3.66
N ALA A 35 3.07 9.95 -3.47
CA ALA A 35 4.37 9.83 -2.81
C ALA A 35 4.21 9.41 -1.34
N ASN A 36 3.25 9.99 -0.62
CA ASN A 36 2.92 9.62 0.77
C ASN A 36 2.40 8.18 0.85
N ALA A 37 1.51 7.78 -0.05
CA ALA A 37 1.03 6.41 -0.15
C ALA A 37 2.17 5.42 -0.39
N ARG A 38 3.10 5.74 -1.28
CA ARG A 38 4.28 4.92 -1.53
C ARG A 38 5.17 4.80 -0.30
N ALA A 39 5.43 5.90 0.40
CA ALA A 39 6.23 5.90 1.63
C ALA A 39 5.57 5.03 2.73
N ALA A 40 4.26 5.14 2.90
CA ALA A 40 3.51 4.32 3.84
C ALA A 40 3.59 2.82 3.49
N LEU A 41 3.38 2.46 2.22
CA LEU A 41 3.52 1.07 1.77
C LEU A 41 4.96 0.56 1.91
N LEU A 42 5.98 1.38 1.64
CA LEU A 42 7.38 1.01 1.89
C LEU A 42 7.63 0.71 3.38
N SER A 43 7.04 1.46 4.30
CA SER A 43 7.17 1.18 5.75
C SER A 43 6.54 -0.14 6.19
N LEU A 44 5.64 -0.69 5.36
CA LEU A 44 4.98 -1.97 5.59
C LEU A 44 5.64 -3.11 4.79
N ARG A 45 6.67 -2.85 3.98
CA ARG A 45 7.34 -3.85 3.14
C ARG A 45 7.87 -5.03 3.96
N ASP A 46 8.45 -4.71 5.11
CA ASP A 46 9.00 -5.67 6.05
C ASP A 46 7.95 -5.91 7.15
N PRO A 47 7.36 -7.11 7.22
CA PRO A 47 6.30 -7.39 8.18
C PRO A 47 6.88 -7.50 9.60
N THR A 48 6.11 -7.08 10.61
CA THR A 48 6.49 -7.28 12.01
C THR A 48 6.21 -8.72 12.45
N ASP A 49 6.82 -9.16 13.56
CA ASP A 49 6.58 -10.49 14.12
C ASP A 49 5.09 -10.76 14.34
N SER A 50 4.33 -9.79 14.87
CA SER A 50 2.88 -9.94 15.06
C SER A 50 2.10 -10.09 13.75
N MET A 51 2.56 -9.49 12.65
CA MET A 51 1.95 -9.71 11.32
C MET A 51 2.26 -11.11 10.80
N CYS A 52 3.50 -11.57 11.00
CA CYS A 52 3.93 -12.93 10.67
C CYS A 52 3.17 -13.98 11.48
N GLU A 53 2.97 -13.76 12.78
CA GLU A 53 2.19 -14.65 13.67
C GLU A 53 0.72 -14.71 13.23
N ALA A 54 0.08 -13.55 13.01
CA ALA A 54 -1.31 -13.48 12.57
C ALA A 54 -1.53 -14.17 11.21
N GLY A 55 -0.57 -14.10 10.29
CA GLY A 55 -0.59 -14.86 9.04
C GLY A 55 -0.21 -16.33 9.21
N GLY A 56 0.68 -16.63 10.16
CA GLY A 56 1.21 -17.97 10.45
C GLY A 56 0.13 -18.90 10.99
N ASP A 57 -0.78 -18.38 11.81
CA ASP A 57 -1.98 -19.10 12.26
C ASP A 57 -2.85 -19.60 11.09
N HIS A 58 -2.81 -18.89 9.96
CA HIS A 58 -3.52 -19.26 8.73
C HIS A 58 -2.69 -20.17 7.81
N VAL A 59 -1.35 -19.99 7.76
CA VAL A 59 -0.44 -20.76 6.89
C VAL A 59 -0.07 -22.13 7.48
N ALA A 60 -0.02 -22.28 8.80
CA ALA A 60 0.17 -23.58 9.47
C ALA A 60 -0.96 -24.57 9.15
N GLN A 61 -2.13 -24.09 8.74
CA GLN A 61 -3.24 -24.91 8.23
C GLN A 61 -3.10 -25.31 6.76
N ALA A 62 -2.18 -24.69 6.01
CA ALA A 62 -2.10 -24.77 4.55
C ALA A 62 -0.79 -25.34 3.99
N ASP A 63 0.23 -25.59 4.83
CA ASP A 63 1.55 -26.16 4.44
C ASP A 63 2.24 -25.37 3.30
N ARG A 64 2.22 -24.04 3.41
CA ARG A 64 2.75 -23.10 2.39
C ARG A 64 3.93 -22.27 2.89
N ILE A 65 4.61 -21.65 1.93
CA ILE A 65 5.75 -20.71 2.06
C ILE A 65 5.57 -19.78 3.27
N THR A 66 6.67 -19.44 3.94
CA THR A 66 6.70 -18.51 5.06
C THR A 66 5.99 -17.19 4.68
N VAL A 67 5.12 -16.72 5.58
CA VAL A 67 4.22 -15.56 5.38
C VAL A 67 4.98 -14.30 4.99
N ASP A 68 6.18 -14.14 5.54
CA ASP A 68 7.11 -13.05 5.25
C ASP A 68 7.44 -12.94 3.76
N ALA A 69 7.80 -14.05 3.12
CA ALA A 69 8.18 -14.07 1.72
C ALA A 69 7.01 -13.73 0.80
N ILE A 70 5.81 -14.24 1.09
CA ILE A 70 4.60 -13.90 0.32
C ILE A 70 4.26 -12.42 0.49
N TRP A 71 4.30 -11.92 1.72
CA TRP A 71 4.01 -10.52 2.03
C TRP A 71 4.96 -9.57 1.29
N THR A 72 6.27 -9.80 1.40
CA THR A 72 7.27 -8.96 0.74
C THR A 72 7.09 -8.95 -0.77
N VAL A 73 6.79 -10.09 -1.41
CA VAL A 73 6.51 -10.15 -2.86
C VAL A 73 5.25 -9.36 -3.23
N MET A 74 4.18 -9.44 -2.44
CA MET A 74 2.97 -8.67 -2.67
C MET A 74 3.20 -7.17 -2.52
N MET A 75 3.96 -6.77 -1.49
CA MET A 75 4.33 -5.37 -1.26
C MET A 75 5.22 -4.84 -2.38
N ASP A 76 6.16 -5.65 -2.88
CA ASP A 76 6.97 -5.30 -4.04
C ASP A 76 6.11 -5.07 -5.27
N ALA A 77 5.19 -6.00 -5.57
CA ALA A 77 4.25 -5.83 -6.68
C ALA A 77 3.37 -4.57 -6.53
N ALA A 78 2.95 -4.24 -5.30
CA ALA A 78 2.17 -3.04 -5.02
C ALA A 78 2.96 -1.74 -5.21
N LEU A 79 4.29 -1.80 -5.06
CA LEU A 79 5.22 -0.68 -5.17
C LEU A 79 5.80 -0.48 -6.58
N VAL A 80 5.65 -1.47 -7.48
CA VAL A 80 6.01 -1.32 -8.89
C VAL A 80 5.16 -0.21 -9.50
N GLN A 81 5.83 0.79 -10.08
CA GLN A 81 5.15 1.79 -10.90
C GLN A 81 5.01 1.23 -12.32
N ASP A 82 3.83 1.36 -12.92
CA ASP A 82 3.71 1.28 -14.38
C ASP A 82 4.66 2.36 -14.95
N VAL A 83 5.68 1.92 -15.70
CA VAL A 83 6.64 2.77 -16.42
C VAL A 83 5.94 3.53 -17.54
#